data_AF-A0A952RAN1-F1
#
_entry.id   AF-A0A952RAN1-F1
#
_cell.length_a   1.000
_cell.length_b   1.000
_cell.length_c   1.000
_cell.angle_alpha   90.00
_cell.angle_beta   90.00
_cell.angle_gamma   90.00
#
_symmetry.space_group_name_H-M   'P 1'
#
loop_
_entity.id
_entity.type
_entity.pdbx_description
1 polymer ?
#
loop_
_entity_poly.entity_id
_entity_poly.type
_entity_poly.pdbx_seq_one_letter_code
_entity_poly.pdbx_strand_id
1 'polypeptide(L)'
;MPPVSSLVTALSASAAAGKNPWLPLAVILLLAQADTVPAWLMEPTLHRGLHGLGSPGLLLTLGVVFLVLSIADSLADKVGWIEAWLTPVSTTWRPFAAIAVAALIGVGTTHGMEGAGEGQLVALASGFGFNVGTGEAEEPVLSPAAWIALFIALGALAGLIATVGKTGTRLLLTLVPVPGVRVAHSFVDDLFAWGATLGGLVLGDSVLMAALGVAYLAVGLFTAPVLTRLTLIQLRIFISLWKKHTGSETQPPPPRWLKRALPDRDLSQRVPAYAYRMPNVGLFRSGFLIIDEHGVSFVVKGLLRVRRHHVGLSELQRIGLVETLTYRALTFAGASGGERALYLFPGTPAATSRRIIQAAAAAKLVRVRTGSASARFHIEGVQRLRYLPAARLGDLRLQGLLTVGAAIIGGVLTGGVWVPIGVGYLTSPFKGRFLVGLLLSGYLAASVLFSVGFFWPVAIVYAAVLNAVALRDLSRHALKAHLDGTVDTWSFLPNVPCAVWVPSAAPGDEFRESDPDPVTDGSWRVVWRLLSAAPAT
;
A
#
# COMPACT_ATOMS: atom_id res chain seq x y z
N MET A 1 14.06 3.99 -36.78
CA MET A 1 13.89 4.25 -35.33
C MET A 1 13.53 2.94 -34.65
N PRO A 2 14.05 2.61 -33.46
CA PRO A 2 13.59 1.44 -32.73
C PRO A 2 12.10 1.60 -32.43
N PRO A 3 11.34 0.52 -32.55
CA PRO A 3 9.89 0.57 -32.48
C PRO A 3 9.46 0.87 -31.04
N VAL A 4 8.49 1.79 -30.92
CA VAL A 4 7.88 2.20 -29.64
C VAL A 4 7.36 0.97 -28.88
N SER A 5 6.98 -0.09 -29.58
CA SER A 5 6.54 -1.35 -28.98
C SER A 5 7.59 -2.07 -28.18
N SER A 6 8.81 -2.21 -28.69
CA SER A 6 9.92 -2.79 -27.93
C SER A 6 10.22 -2.02 -26.64
N LEU A 7 10.01 -0.69 -26.63
CA LEU A 7 10.12 0.14 -25.43
C LEU A 7 8.97 -0.10 -24.44
N VAL A 8 7.74 -0.32 -24.94
CA VAL A 8 6.59 -0.74 -24.13
C VAL A 8 6.79 -2.15 -23.55
N THR A 9 7.37 -3.07 -24.33
CA THR A 9 7.77 -4.42 -23.90
C THR A 9 8.80 -4.33 -22.77
N ALA A 10 9.85 -3.51 -22.93
CA ALA A 10 10.86 -3.30 -21.91
C ALA A 10 10.28 -2.75 -20.61
N LEU A 11 9.43 -1.73 -20.69
CA LEU A 11 8.75 -1.15 -19.53
C LEU A 11 7.89 -2.19 -18.80
N SER A 12 7.10 -2.96 -19.54
CA SER A 12 6.16 -3.94 -18.97
C SER A 12 6.89 -5.14 -18.35
N ALA A 13 7.89 -5.69 -19.05
CA ALA A 13 8.70 -6.80 -18.58
C ALA A 13 9.59 -6.39 -17.38
N SER A 14 10.11 -5.16 -17.35
CA SER A 14 10.84 -4.65 -16.17
C SER A 14 9.91 -4.39 -14.98
N ALA A 15 8.66 -3.95 -15.19
CA ALA A 15 7.66 -3.88 -14.13
C ALA A 15 7.34 -5.28 -13.57
N ALA A 16 7.21 -6.29 -14.43
CA ALA A 16 7.04 -7.68 -14.04
C ALA A 16 8.23 -8.19 -13.21
N ALA A 17 9.47 -7.84 -13.59
CA ALA A 17 10.68 -8.22 -12.88
C ALA A 17 10.72 -7.67 -11.44
N GLY A 18 10.14 -6.49 -11.20
CA GLY A 18 9.99 -5.96 -9.84
C GLY A 18 8.99 -6.74 -8.96
N LYS A 19 8.17 -7.61 -9.55
CA LYS A 19 7.32 -8.57 -8.84
C LYS A 19 7.99 -9.93 -8.72
N ASN A 20 8.27 -10.58 -9.84
CA ASN A 20 8.98 -11.86 -9.90
C ASN A 20 10.25 -11.66 -10.75
N PRO A 21 11.44 -11.57 -10.14
CA PRO A 21 12.65 -11.13 -10.85
C PRO A 21 13.17 -12.13 -11.88
N TRP A 22 12.70 -13.37 -11.82
CA TRP A 22 13.16 -14.45 -12.70
C TRP A 22 12.24 -14.63 -13.91
N LEU A 23 10.95 -14.35 -13.74
CA LEU A 23 9.93 -14.66 -14.75
C LEU A 23 10.17 -14.02 -16.13
N PRO A 24 10.41 -12.70 -16.25
CA PRO A 24 10.51 -12.10 -17.58
C PRO A 24 11.76 -12.57 -18.32
N LEU A 25 12.87 -12.78 -17.60
CA LEU A 25 14.10 -13.35 -18.17
C LEU A 25 13.86 -14.78 -18.67
N ALA A 26 13.12 -15.60 -17.90
CA ALA A 26 12.76 -16.95 -18.32
C ALA A 26 11.98 -16.94 -19.63
N VAL A 27 10.89 -16.17 -19.69
CA VAL A 27 10.01 -16.11 -20.87
C VAL A 27 10.77 -15.58 -22.09
N ILE A 28 11.50 -14.48 -21.95
CA ILE A 28 12.22 -13.86 -23.08
C ILE A 28 13.30 -14.80 -23.63
N LEU A 29 14.09 -15.45 -22.77
CA LEU A 29 15.16 -16.35 -23.22
C LEU A 29 14.63 -17.65 -23.82
N LEU A 30 13.51 -18.19 -23.30
CA LEU A 30 12.83 -19.36 -23.87
C LEU A 30 12.19 -19.08 -25.23
N LEU A 31 11.78 -17.84 -25.49
CA LEU A 31 11.33 -17.40 -26.82
C LEU A 31 12.52 -17.13 -27.74
N ALA A 32 13.58 -16.48 -27.23
CA ALA A 32 14.77 -16.16 -28.00
C ALA A 32 15.52 -17.41 -28.50
N GLN A 33 15.51 -18.52 -27.76
CA GLN A 33 16.16 -19.76 -28.21
C GLN A 33 15.47 -20.41 -29.41
N ALA A 34 14.17 -20.18 -29.61
CA ALA A 34 13.43 -20.81 -30.69
C ALA A 34 13.82 -20.22 -32.04
N ASP A 35 13.95 -21.08 -33.06
CA ASP A 35 14.30 -20.66 -34.43
C ASP A 35 13.24 -19.74 -35.04
N THR A 36 11.98 -19.95 -34.66
CA THR A 36 10.86 -19.10 -35.07
C THR A 36 9.92 -18.85 -33.90
N VAL A 37 9.46 -17.61 -33.77
CA VAL A 37 8.43 -17.19 -32.82
C VAL A 37 7.33 -16.49 -33.61
N PRO A 38 6.05 -16.79 -33.37
CA PRO A 38 4.97 -16.09 -34.05
C PRO A 38 5.07 -14.58 -33.82
N ALA A 39 4.89 -13.79 -34.89
CA ALA A 39 5.02 -12.32 -34.82
C ALA A 39 4.00 -11.66 -33.87
N TRP A 40 2.87 -12.32 -33.59
CA TRP A 40 1.90 -11.86 -32.58
C TRP A 40 2.38 -12.06 -31.15
N LEU A 41 3.35 -12.95 -30.91
CA LEU A 41 3.87 -13.28 -29.58
C LEU A 41 5.11 -12.47 -29.22
N MET A 42 5.98 -12.19 -30.20
CA MET A 42 7.14 -11.33 -29.99
C MET A 42 7.51 -10.65 -31.30
N GLU A 43 7.94 -9.39 -31.21
CA GLU A 43 8.32 -8.62 -32.37
C GLU A 43 9.47 -9.31 -33.15
N PRO A 44 9.39 -9.45 -34.49
CA PRO A 44 10.40 -10.14 -35.28
C PRO A 44 11.81 -9.51 -35.18
N THR A 45 11.89 -8.19 -35.05
CA THR A 45 13.17 -7.47 -34.91
C THR A 45 13.83 -7.81 -33.56
N LEU A 46 13.05 -7.74 -32.48
CA LEU A 46 13.46 -8.13 -31.14
C LEU A 46 13.88 -9.60 -31.08
N HIS A 47 13.09 -10.51 -31.67
CA HIS A 47 13.42 -11.94 -31.72
C HIS A 47 14.74 -12.21 -32.42
N ARG A 48 14.94 -11.64 -33.60
CA ARG A 48 16.16 -11.84 -34.38
C ARG A 48 17.39 -11.36 -33.61
N GLY A 49 17.33 -10.18 -33.01
CA GLY A 49 18.45 -9.64 -32.25
C GLY A 49 18.74 -10.45 -31.00
N LEU A 50 17.70 -10.88 -30.26
CA LEU A 50 17.86 -11.73 -29.07
C LEU A 50 18.39 -13.13 -29.39
N HIS A 51 17.91 -13.74 -30.47
CA HIS A 51 18.38 -15.04 -30.96
C HIS A 51 19.87 -15.00 -31.31
N GLY A 52 20.35 -13.86 -31.82
CA GLY A 52 21.75 -13.62 -32.13
C GLY A 52 22.69 -13.38 -30.93
N LEU A 53 22.17 -13.22 -29.70
CA LEU A 53 23.00 -12.88 -28.53
C LEU A 53 23.81 -14.06 -27.96
N GLY A 54 23.44 -15.29 -28.29
CA GLY A 54 24.11 -16.48 -27.76
C GLY A 54 23.66 -17.76 -28.46
N SER A 55 24.33 -18.87 -28.14
CA SER A 55 23.93 -20.17 -28.71
C SER A 55 22.54 -20.59 -28.18
N PRO A 56 21.73 -21.30 -28.99
CA PRO A 56 20.40 -21.78 -28.54
C PRO A 56 20.46 -22.59 -27.25
N GLY A 57 21.51 -23.42 -27.08
CA GLY A 57 21.73 -24.19 -25.86
C GLY A 57 21.97 -23.32 -24.62
N LEU A 58 22.70 -22.21 -24.74
CA LEU A 58 22.90 -21.27 -23.65
C LEU A 58 21.60 -20.54 -23.28
N LEU A 59 20.87 -20.04 -24.29
CA LEU A 59 19.59 -19.33 -24.09
C LEU A 59 18.54 -20.25 -23.45
N LEU A 60 18.43 -21.50 -23.91
CA LEU A 60 17.56 -22.51 -23.32
C LEU A 60 17.94 -22.82 -21.87
N THR A 61 19.23 -23.04 -21.60
CA THR A 61 19.71 -23.37 -20.25
C THR A 61 19.40 -22.24 -19.27
N LEU A 62 19.70 -20.99 -19.63
CA LEU A 62 19.39 -19.83 -18.80
C LEU A 62 17.88 -19.64 -18.65
N GLY A 63 17.11 -19.80 -19.73
CA GLY A 63 15.65 -19.72 -19.71
C GLY A 63 15.02 -20.73 -18.75
N VAL A 64 15.48 -21.99 -18.78
CA VAL A 64 15.02 -23.05 -17.88
C VAL A 64 15.43 -22.77 -16.43
N VAL A 65 16.66 -22.33 -16.18
CA VAL A 65 17.13 -21.97 -14.83
C VAL A 65 16.25 -20.86 -14.24
N PHE A 66 15.99 -19.79 -15.00
CA PHE A 66 15.13 -18.72 -14.53
C PHE A 66 13.67 -19.14 -14.38
N LEU A 67 13.17 -20.05 -15.21
CA LEU A 67 11.82 -20.61 -15.04
C LEU A 67 11.70 -21.37 -13.72
N VAL A 68 12.67 -22.22 -13.41
CA VAL A 68 12.73 -22.97 -12.14
C VAL A 68 12.81 -22.00 -10.95
N LEU A 69 13.66 -20.98 -11.02
CA LEU A 69 13.76 -19.95 -9.98
C LEU A 69 12.46 -19.14 -9.84
N SER A 70 11.75 -18.87 -10.95
CA SER A 70 10.47 -18.17 -10.93
C SER A 70 9.38 -18.97 -10.22
N ILE A 71 9.28 -20.28 -10.53
CA ILE A 71 8.35 -21.21 -9.88
C ILE A 71 8.71 -21.32 -8.40
N ALA A 72 10.00 -21.46 -8.06
CA ALA A 72 10.46 -21.51 -6.69
C ALA A 72 10.14 -20.20 -5.92
N ASP A 73 10.29 -19.02 -6.53
CA ASP A 73 9.93 -17.73 -5.90
C ASP A 73 8.43 -17.63 -5.62
N SER A 74 7.59 -18.17 -6.51
CA SER A 74 6.13 -18.28 -6.29
C SER A 74 5.77 -19.24 -5.15
N LEU A 75 6.60 -20.25 -4.92
CA LEU A 75 6.46 -21.21 -3.82
C LEU A 75 7.14 -20.74 -2.52
N ALA A 76 7.96 -19.69 -2.55
CA ALA A 76 8.75 -19.25 -1.41
C ALA A 76 7.88 -18.83 -0.22
N ASP A 77 6.70 -18.22 -0.44
CA ASP A 77 5.77 -17.88 0.65
C ASP A 77 4.97 -19.09 1.19
N LYS A 78 5.21 -20.30 0.66
CA LYS A 78 4.49 -21.55 0.99
C LYS A 78 5.41 -22.60 1.61
N VAL A 79 6.71 -22.54 1.32
CA VAL A 79 7.71 -23.54 1.71
C VAL A 79 8.85 -22.87 2.46
N GLY A 80 8.90 -23.05 3.78
CA GLY A 80 9.80 -22.29 4.66
C GLY A 80 11.30 -22.41 4.35
N TRP A 81 11.77 -23.56 3.84
CA TRP A 81 13.17 -23.71 3.45
C TRP A 81 13.50 -22.93 2.16
N ILE A 82 12.56 -22.82 1.22
CA ILE A 82 12.72 -21.96 0.02
C ILE A 82 12.67 -20.49 0.45
N GLU A 83 11.74 -20.15 1.36
CA GLU A 83 11.61 -18.80 1.91
C GLU A 83 12.94 -18.27 2.44
N ALA A 84 13.66 -19.12 3.19
CA ALA A 84 14.86 -18.75 3.95
C ALA A 84 16.04 -18.27 3.10
N TRP A 85 16.25 -18.83 1.91
CA TRP A 85 17.39 -18.46 1.05
C TRP A 85 16.97 -17.73 -0.22
N LEU A 86 15.86 -18.12 -0.85
CA LEU A 86 15.45 -17.55 -2.13
C LEU A 86 14.81 -16.17 -1.96
N THR A 87 13.99 -15.96 -0.91
CA THR A 87 13.32 -14.66 -0.69
C THR A 87 14.33 -13.51 -0.52
N PRO A 88 15.41 -13.64 0.29
CA PRO A 88 16.44 -12.61 0.39
C PRO A 88 17.15 -12.33 -0.94
N VAL A 89 17.49 -13.39 -1.69
CA VAL A 89 18.15 -13.28 -3.00
C VAL A 89 17.23 -12.58 -4.00
N SER A 90 16.01 -13.08 -4.20
CA SER A 90 15.02 -12.48 -5.10
C SER A 90 14.72 -11.03 -4.74
N THR A 91 14.57 -10.70 -3.45
CA THR A 91 14.28 -9.33 -3.01
C THR A 91 15.42 -8.37 -3.35
N THR A 92 16.66 -8.81 -3.18
CA THR A 92 17.86 -8.03 -3.52
C THR A 92 18.07 -7.92 -5.03
N TRP A 93 17.71 -8.97 -5.77
CA TRP A 93 17.94 -9.08 -7.20
C TRP A 93 16.95 -8.29 -8.07
N ARG A 94 15.73 -8.01 -7.58
CA ARG A 94 14.66 -7.33 -8.35
C ARG A 94 15.07 -6.06 -9.11
N PRO A 95 15.79 -5.09 -8.51
CA PRO A 95 16.23 -3.91 -9.26
C PRO A 95 17.19 -4.27 -10.40
N PHE A 96 18.07 -5.25 -10.18
CA PHE A 96 19.03 -5.73 -11.18
C PHE A 96 18.34 -6.51 -12.29
N ALA A 97 17.35 -7.35 -11.96
CA ALA A 97 16.54 -8.07 -12.94
C ALA A 97 15.78 -7.11 -13.86
N ALA A 98 15.20 -6.04 -13.31
CA ALA A 98 14.51 -5.02 -14.12
C ALA A 98 15.46 -4.31 -15.09
N ILE A 99 16.69 -4.00 -14.66
CA ILE A 99 17.74 -3.43 -15.50
C ILE A 99 18.19 -4.45 -16.56
N ALA A 100 18.40 -5.70 -16.18
CA ALA A 100 18.85 -6.77 -17.07
C ALA A 100 17.83 -7.04 -18.19
N VAL A 101 16.54 -7.11 -17.86
CA VAL A 101 15.45 -7.25 -18.83
C VAL A 101 15.42 -6.09 -19.81
N ALA A 102 15.49 -4.85 -19.30
CA ALA A 102 15.48 -3.65 -20.14
C ALA A 102 16.70 -3.57 -21.05
N ALA A 103 17.88 -3.89 -20.54
CA ALA A 103 19.11 -3.94 -21.30
C ALA A 103 19.04 -5.02 -22.39
N LEU A 104 18.56 -6.21 -22.07
CA LEU A 104 18.43 -7.32 -23.01
C LEU A 104 17.47 -6.98 -24.15
N ILE A 105 16.31 -6.39 -23.85
CA ILE A 105 15.35 -5.94 -24.87
C ILE A 105 15.95 -4.78 -25.69
N GLY A 106 16.58 -3.80 -25.05
CA GLY A 106 17.21 -2.67 -25.74
C GLY A 106 18.30 -3.12 -26.72
N VAL A 107 19.20 -3.99 -26.26
CA VAL A 107 20.30 -4.55 -27.08
C VAL A 107 19.75 -5.46 -28.19
N GLY A 108 18.76 -6.30 -27.89
CA GLY A 108 18.10 -7.15 -28.89
C GLY A 108 17.41 -6.32 -29.98
N THR A 109 16.73 -5.24 -29.60
CA THR A 109 16.08 -4.34 -30.56
C THR A 109 17.11 -3.67 -31.47
N THR A 110 18.20 -3.13 -30.90
CA THR A 110 19.24 -2.46 -31.71
C THR A 110 19.97 -3.43 -32.65
N HIS A 111 20.34 -4.64 -32.18
CA HIS A 111 20.97 -5.66 -33.02
C HIS A 111 20.04 -6.20 -34.11
N GLY A 112 18.76 -6.38 -33.78
CA GLY A 112 17.75 -6.83 -34.75
C GLY A 112 17.54 -5.84 -35.89
N MET A 113 17.69 -4.55 -35.63
CA MET A 113 17.64 -3.49 -36.65
C MET A 113 18.88 -3.49 -37.55
N GLU A 114 20.08 -3.71 -37.00
CA GLU A 114 21.34 -3.79 -37.77
C GLU A 114 21.37 -5.01 -38.70
N GLY A 115 20.74 -6.12 -38.31
CA GLY A 115 20.63 -7.34 -39.12
C GLY A 115 19.46 -7.38 -40.11
N ALA A 116 18.62 -6.34 -40.20
CA ALA A 116 17.53 -6.25 -41.16
C ALA A 116 18.02 -5.55 -42.44
N GLY A 117 18.38 -6.33 -43.47
CA GLY A 117 18.77 -5.77 -44.77
C GLY A 117 17.69 -4.83 -45.34
N GLU A 118 18.11 -3.81 -46.10
CA GLU A 118 17.26 -2.72 -46.63
C GLU A 118 15.95 -3.19 -47.29
N GLY A 119 15.95 -4.36 -47.93
CA GLY A 119 14.77 -4.94 -48.59
C GLY A 119 13.65 -5.42 -47.65
N GLN A 120 13.95 -5.80 -46.39
CA GLN A 120 12.92 -6.22 -45.41
C GLN A 120 12.25 -5.03 -44.72
N LEU A 121 12.96 -3.92 -44.54
CA LEU A 121 12.41 -2.67 -43.99
C LEU A 121 11.36 -2.06 -44.93
N VAL A 122 11.56 -2.15 -46.24
CA VAL A 122 10.59 -1.72 -47.26
C VAL A 122 9.34 -2.64 -47.31
N ALA A 123 9.51 -3.95 -47.09
CA ALA A 123 8.39 -4.90 -47.00
C ALA A 123 7.54 -4.71 -45.73
N LEU A 124 8.17 -4.38 -44.59
CA LEU A 124 7.49 -4.03 -43.35
C LEU A 124 6.76 -2.68 -43.43
N ALA A 125 7.32 -1.69 -44.14
CA ALA A 125 6.67 -0.39 -44.35
C ALA A 125 5.47 -0.47 -45.31
N SER A 126 5.56 -1.29 -46.36
CA SER A 126 4.48 -1.49 -47.34
C SER A 126 3.30 -2.31 -46.82
N GLY A 127 3.51 -3.18 -45.82
CA GLY A 127 2.44 -3.96 -45.17
C GLY A 127 1.48 -3.13 -44.29
N PHE A 128 1.86 -1.89 -43.91
CA PHE A 128 1.07 -1.00 -43.04
C PHE A 128 0.49 0.22 -43.78
N GLY A 129 0.52 0.26 -45.11
CA GLY A 129 -0.15 1.30 -45.89
C GLY A 129 0.45 2.71 -45.75
N PHE A 130 1.70 2.83 -45.30
CA PHE A 130 2.43 4.10 -45.38
C PHE A 130 3.15 4.18 -46.72
N ASN A 131 2.74 5.14 -47.55
CA ASN A 131 3.38 5.46 -48.81
C ASN A 131 4.73 6.14 -48.50
N VAL A 132 5.82 5.37 -48.47
CA VAL A 132 7.17 5.92 -48.26
C VAL A 132 7.66 6.44 -49.60
N GLY A 133 7.51 7.75 -49.81
CA GLY A 133 8.24 8.46 -50.86
C GLY A 133 9.75 8.28 -50.66
N THR A 134 10.47 8.10 -51.76
CA THR A 134 11.93 8.03 -51.84
C THR A 134 12.56 9.39 -51.48
N GLY A 135 12.48 9.77 -50.21
CA GLY A 135 13.20 10.87 -49.60
C GLY A 135 14.42 10.32 -48.87
N GLU A 136 15.54 11.04 -48.98
CA GLU A 136 16.83 10.75 -48.36
C GLU A 136 16.67 10.30 -46.90
N ALA A 137 17.40 9.24 -46.52
CA ALA A 137 17.35 8.65 -45.18
C ALA A 137 17.74 9.68 -44.11
N GLU A 138 16.75 10.25 -43.42
CA GLU A 138 16.97 11.03 -42.21
C GLU A 138 17.70 10.15 -41.17
N GLU A 139 18.86 10.63 -40.70
CA GLU A 139 19.63 9.97 -39.64
C GLU A 139 18.72 9.69 -38.43
N PRO A 140 18.87 8.52 -37.78
CA PRO A 140 18.14 8.26 -36.54
C PRO A 140 18.51 9.32 -35.49
N VAL A 141 17.50 10.08 -35.02
CA VAL A 141 17.60 11.19 -34.05
C VAL A 141 18.34 10.84 -32.73
N LEU A 142 18.54 9.56 -32.43
CA LEU A 142 19.26 9.06 -31.26
C LEU A 142 20.17 7.88 -31.63
N SER A 143 21.40 7.87 -31.10
CA SER A 143 22.36 6.77 -31.30
C SER A 143 21.88 5.46 -30.66
N PRO A 144 22.34 4.28 -31.12
CA PRO A 144 21.99 2.99 -30.51
C PRO A 144 22.27 2.94 -29.00
N ALA A 145 23.37 3.55 -28.56
CA ALA A 145 23.71 3.66 -27.15
C ALA A 145 22.71 4.53 -26.36
N ALA A 146 22.22 5.63 -26.95
CA ALA A 146 21.21 6.48 -26.33
C ALA A 146 19.86 5.77 -26.19
N TRP A 147 19.50 4.92 -27.17
CA TRP A 147 18.32 4.05 -27.07
C TRP A 147 18.46 3.02 -25.97
N ILE A 148 19.56 2.28 -25.90
CA ILE A 148 19.79 1.30 -24.82
C ILE A 148 19.73 1.99 -23.46
N ALA A 149 20.33 3.17 -23.31
CA ALA A 149 20.26 3.97 -22.09
C ALA A 149 18.82 4.35 -21.71
N LEU A 150 17.98 4.74 -22.69
CA LEU A 150 16.57 5.05 -22.47
C LEU A 150 15.76 3.84 -22.01
N PHE A 151 15.97 2.67 -22.65
CA PHE A 151 15.34 1.41 -22.24
C PHE A 151 15.70 1.08 -20.80
N ILE A 152 16.99 1.13 -20.45
CA ILE A 152 17.47 0.88 -19.09
C ILE A 152 16.86 1.88 -18.09
N ALA A 153 16.82 3.18 -18.41
CA ALA A 153 16.29 4.19 -17.52
C ALA A 153 14.80 3.97 -17.21
N LEU A 154 13.98 3.74 -18.24
CA LEU A 154 12.55 3.50 -18.08
C LEU A 154 12.26 2.15 -17.41
N GLY A 155 12.97 1.10 -17.79
CA GLY A 155 12.83 -0.22 -17.19
C GLY A 155 13.26 -0.24 -15.72
N ALA A 156 14.37 0.42 -15.37
CA ALA A 156 14.82 0.56 -13.99
C ALA A 156 13.79 1.31 -13.14
N LEU A 157 13.19 2.38 -13.68
CA LEU A 157 12.14 3.12 -12.99
C LEU A 157 10.90 2.26 -12.77
N ALA A 158 10.42 1.55 -13.80
CA ALA A 158 9.26 0.67 -13.72
C ALA A 158 9.47 -0.48 -12.71
N GLY A 159 10.66 -1.10 -12.75
CA GLY A 159 11.06 -2.15 -11.82
C GLY A 159 11.21 -1.66 -10.38
N LEU A 160 11.76 -0.45 -10.17
CA LEU A 160 11.83 0.17 -8.85
C LEU A 160 10.44 0.41 -8.26
N ILE A 161 9.52 0.97 -9.05
CA ILE A 161 8.12 1.19 -8.64
C ILE A 161 7.47 -0.15 -8.25
N ALA A 162 7.60 -1.18 -9.08
CA ALA A 162 7.06 -2.51 -8.82
C ALA A 162 7.63 -3.13 -7.53
N THR A 163 8.94 -3.02 -7.34
CA THR A 163 9.67 -3.56 -6.19
C THR A 163 9.22 -2.88 -4.90
N VAL A 164 9.16 -1.54 -4.89
CA VAL A 164 8.68 -0.76 -3.75
C VAL A 164 7.21 -1.09 -3.45
N GLY A 165 6.38 -1.27 -4.48
CA GLY A 165 4.99 -1.71 -4.36
C GLY A 165 4.84 -3.09 -3.72
N LYS A 166 5.58 -4.09 -4.20
CA LYS A 166 5.56 -5.45 -3.65
C LYS A 166 6.05 -5.48 -2.20
N THR A 167 7.21 -4.88 -1.94
CA THR A 167 7.79 -4.87 -0.59
C THR A 167 6.92 -4.08 0.40
N GLY A 168 6.42 -2.91 0.00
CA GLY A 168 5.54 -2.10 0.84
C GLY A 168 4.22 -2.80 1.15
N THR A 169 3.62 -3.48 0.18
CA THR A 169 2.35 -4.20 0.39
C THR A 169 2.56 -5.45 1.24
N ARG A 170 3.61 -6.25 1.01
CA ARG A 170 3.95 -7.39 1.88
C ARG A 170 4.12 -6.96 3.33
N LEU A 171 4.81 -5.85 3.58
CA LEU A 171 4.98 -5.31 4.94
C LEU A 171 3.65 -4.85 5.55
N LEU A 172 2.77 -4.22 4.78
CA LEU A 172 1.41 -3.88 5.24
C LEU A 172 0.60 -5.13 5.61
N LEU A 173 0.69 -6.18 4.80
CA LEU A 173 -0.01 -7.44 5.04
C LEU A 173 0.55 -8.20 6.25
N THR A 174 1.83 -8.06 6.59
CA THR A 174 2.37 -8.62 7.84
C THR A 174 1.80 -7.96 9.10
N LEU A 175 1.24 -6.75 9.00
CA LEU A 175 0.53 -6.11 10.11
C LEU A 175 -0.93 -6.57 10.26
N VAL A 176 -1.46 -7.28 9.28
CA VAL A 176 -2.83 -7.82 9.29
C VAL A 176 -2.71 -9.32 9.46
N PRO A 177 -2.90 -9.87 10.69
CA PRO A 177 -2.70 -11.28 10.97
C PRO A 177 -3.88 -12.09 10.42
N VAL A 178 -3.97 -12.22 9.10
CA VAL A 178 -4.89 -13.12 8.41
C VAL A 178 -4.05 -14.17 7.70
N PRO A 179 -3.94 -15.38 8.28
CA PRO A 179 -3.31 -16.52 7.61
C PRO A 179 -3.94 -16.70 6.22
N GLY A 180 -3.13 -16.68 5.17
CA GLY A 180 -3.58 -16.83 3.78
C GLY A 180 -3.57 -15.54 2.94
N VAL A 181 -3.61 -14.34 3.54
CA VAL A 181 -3.55 -13.09 2.76
C VAL A 181 -2.18 -12.87 2.14
N ARG A 182 -1.11 -13.26 2.85
CA ARG A 182 0.26 -13.24 2.31
C ARG A 182 0.39 -14.15 1.08
N VAL A 183 -0.20 -15.34 1.14
CA VAL A 183 -0.20 -16.32 0.04
C VAL A 183 -1.00 -15.79 -1.14
N ALA A 184 -2.22 -15.30 -0.90
CA ALA A 184 -3.06 -14.70 -1.93
C ALA A 184 -2.36 -13.51 -2.60
N HIS A 185 -1.70 -12.64 -1.83
CA HIS A 185 -0.94 -11.51 -2.39
C HIS A 185 0.23 -11.94 -3.25
N SER A 186 0.95 -12.99 -2.85
CA SER A 186 2.02 -13.55 -3.65
C SER A 186 1.51 -14.00 -5.03
N PHE A 187 0.35 -14.65 -5.08
CA PHE A 187 -0.28 -15.02 -6.35
C PHE A 187 -0.71 -13.82 -7.20
N VAL A 188 -1.20 -12.73 -6.60
CA VAL A 188 -1.54 -11.49 -7.33
C VAL A 188 -0.29 -10.85 -7.93
N ASP A 189 0.82 -10.84 -7.20
CA ASP A 189 2.10 -10.36 -7.71
C ASP A 189 2.61 -11.22 -8.88
N ASP A 190 2.45 -12.54 -8.80
CA ASP A 190 2.82 -13.45 -9.90
C ASP A 190 1.91 -13.29 -11.12
N LEU A 191 0.60 -13.08 -10.91
CA LEU A 191 -0.35 -12.77 -11.98
C LEU A 191 0.01 -11.47 -12.69
N PHE A 192 0.35 -10.44 -11.93
CA PHE A 192 0.83 -9.19 -12.51
C PHE A 192 2.11 -9.43 -13.32
N ALA A 193 3.05 -10.21 -12.80
CA ALA A 193 4.30 -10.50 -13.49
C ALA A 193 4.07 -11.23 -14.83
N TRP A 194 3.22 -12.25 -14.85
CA TRP A 194 2.84 -12.94 -16.08
C TRP A 194 2.09 -12.04 -17.06
N GLY A 195 1.05 -11.35 -16.59
CA GLY A 195 0.22 -10.48 -17.41
C GLY A 195 1.00 -9.31 -18.01
N ALA A 196 1.90 -8.68 -17.24
CA ALA A 196 2.73 -7.60 -17.75
C ALA A 196 3.83 -8.09 -18.70
N THR A 197 4.41 -9.28 -18.47
CA THR A 197 5.40 -9.86 -19.40
C THR A 197 4.75 -10.25 -20.73
N LEU A 198 3.68 -11.04 -20.70
CA LEU A 198 2.99 -11.49 -21.92
C LEU A 198 2.28 -10.34 -22.62
N GLY A 199 1.63 -9.44 -21.87
CA GLY A 199 1.01 -8.24 -22.43
C GLY A 199 2.03 -7.31 -23.09
N GLY A 200 3.22 -7.16 -22.50
CA GLY A 200 4.31 -6.40 -23.12
C GLY A 200 4.82 -7.02 -24.41
N LEU A 201 4.88 -8.34 -24.49
CA LEU A 201 5.36 -9.08 -25.66
C LEU A 201 4.32 -9.13 -26.80
N VAL A 202 3.05 -9.41 -26.47
CA VAL A 202 1.96 -9.61 -27.44
C VAL A 202 1.33 -8.28 -27.88
N LEU A 203 1.21 -7.32 -26.97
CA LEU A 203 0.48 -6.07 -27.18
C LEU A 203 1.41 -4.85 -27.14
N GLY A 204 2.71 -5.02 -27.38
CA GLY A 204 3.69 -3.93 -27.37
C GLY A 204 3.33 -2.80 -28.33
N ASP A 205 2.81 -3.12 -29.52
CA ASP A 205 2.36 -2.14 -30.53
C ASP A 205 1.00 -1.50 -30.19
N SER A 206 0.33 -1.98 -29.14
CA SER A 206 -0.99 -1.48 -28.76
C SER A 206 -0.90 -0.13 -28.05
N VAL A 207 -1.68 0.84 -28.53
CA VAL A 207 -1.92 2.11 -27.83
C VAL A 207 -2.42 1.87 -26.41
N LEU A 208 -3.17 0.80 -26.17
CA LEU A 208 -3.64 0.43 -24.84
C LEU A 208 -2.48 0.11 -23.89
N MET A 209 -1.51 -0.70 -24.32
CA MET A 209 -0.36 -1.03 -23.46
C MET A 209 0.58 0.16 -23.26
N ALA A 210 0.77 0.98 -24.28
CA ALA A 210 1.50 2.24 -24.13
C ALA A 210 0.82 3.15 -23.09
N ALA A 211 -0.51 3.33 -23.18
CA ALA A 211 -1.27 4.11 -22.23
C ALA A 211 -1.22 3.51 -20.80
N LEU A 212 -1.32 2.19 -20.67
CA LEU A 212 -1.18 1.50 -19.38
C LEU A 212 0.22 1.66 -18.79
N GLY A 213 1.28 1.60 -19.61
CA GLY A 213 2.66 1.83 -19.19
C GLY A 213 2.88 3.26 -18.69
N VAL A 214 2.37 4.26 -19.42
CA VAL A 214 2.40 5.67 -19.02
C VAL A 214 1.63 5.88 -17.72
N ALA A 215 0.42 5.32 -17.62
CA ALA A 215 -0.39 5.40 -16.40
C ALA A 215 0.32 4.74 -15.22
N TYR A 216 0.97 3.59 -15.42
CA TYR A 216 1.73 2.88 -14.40
C TYR A 216 2.92 3.71 -13.89
N LEU A 217 3.69 4.32 -14.79
CA LEU A 217 4.78 5.22 -14.41
C LEU A 217 4.27 6.46 -13.68
N ALA A 218 3.20 7.08 -14.17
CA ALA A 218 2.60 8.26 -13.56
C ALA A 218 2.13 7.95 -12.13
N VAL A 219 1.33 6.89 -11.95
CA VAL A 219 0.87 6.43 -10.63
C VAL A 219 2.07 6.05 -9.75
N GLY A 220 3.07 5.37 -10.31
CA GLY A 220 4.28 4.96 -9.62
C GLY A 220 5.12 6.11 -9.08
N LEU A 221 5.28 7.19 -9.85
CA LEU A 221 6.00 8.40 -9.43
C LEU A 221 5.37 9.04 -8.17
N PHE A 222 4.05 8.99 -8.04
CA PHE A 222 3.35 9.49 -6.85
C PHE A 222 3.32 8.48 -5.70
N THR A 223 3.12 7.20 -5.99
CA THR A 223 2.94 6.14 -4.99
C THR A 223 4.26 5.61 -4.42
N ALA A 224 5.34 5.52 -5.22
CA ALA A 224 6.61 4.97 -4.75
C ALA A 224 7.23 5.77 -3.59
N PRO A 225 7.28 7.12 -3.59
CA PRO A 225 7.77 7.87 -2.42
C PRO A 225 6.92 7.66 -1.17
N VAL A 226 5.62 7.42 -1.32
CA VAL A 226 4.68 7.12 -0.24
C VAL A 226 4.95 5.72 0.31
N LEU A 227 5.04 4.72 -0.57
CA LEU A 227 5.30 3.33 -0.22
C LEU A 227 6.69 3.15 0.42
N THR A 228 7.72 3.84 -0.07
CA THR A 228 9.05 3.84 0.56
C THR A 228 8.99 4.36 2.00
N ARG A 229 8.24 5.43 2.27
CA ARG A 229 8.06 5.93 3.64
C ARG A 229 7.30 4.95 4.52
N LEU A 230 6.28 4.31 3.99
CA LEU A 230 5.55 3.23 4.67
C LEU A 230 6.49 2.07 5.01
N THR A 231 7.29 1.59 4.06
CA THR A 231 8.32 0.56 4.26
C THR A 231 9.30 0.94 5.36
N LEU A 232 9.74 2.20 5.42
CA LEU A 232 10.62 2.67 6.50
C LEU A 232 9.93 2.70 7.87
N ILE A 233 8.64 3.04 7.93
CA ILE A 233 7.85 2.93 9.17
C ILE A 233 7.79 1.47 9.60
N GLN A 234 7.51 0.54 8.68
CA GLN A 234 7.43 -0.89 8.97
C GLN A 234 8.76 -1.47 9.45
N LEU A 235 9.87 -1.09 8.82
CA LEU A 235 11.20 -1.47 9.27
C LEU A 235 11.46 -1.00 10.71
N ARG A 236 11.03 0.23 11.06
CA ARG A 236 11.14 0.74 12.43
C ARG A 236 10.22 -0.01 13.40
N ILE A 237 9.02 -0.41 12.98
CA ILE A 237 8.13 -1.28 13.76
C ILE A 237 8.83 -2.61 14.05
N PHE A 238 9.43 -3.24 13.04
CA PHE A 238 10.19 -4.48 13.20
C PHE A 238 11.36 -4.32 14.18
N ILE A 239 12.18 -3.27 14.03
CA ILE A 239 13.29 -2.97 14.96
C ILE A 239 12.77 -2.77 16.39
N SER A 240 11.64 -2.08 16.56
CA SER A 240 10.99 -1.88 17.85
C SER A 240 10.50 -3.20 18.46
N LEU A 241 9.88 -4.08 17.68
CA LEU A 241 9.48 -5.42 18.12
C LEU A 241 10.68 -6.28 18.50
N TRP A 242 11.76 -6.22 17.72
CA TRP A 242 13.01 -6.93 18.02
C TRP A 242 13.60 -6.48 19.34
N LYS A 243 13.70 -5.17 19.57
CA LYS A 243 14.19 -4.60 20.85
C LYS A 243 13.31 -4.99 22.04
N LYS A 244 11.99 -4.99 21.85
CA LYS A 244 11.04 -5.46 22.85
C LYS A 244 11.27 -6.94 23.18
N HIS A 245 11.51 -7.77 22.16
CA HIS A 245 11.78 -9.19 22.33
C HIS A 245 13.11 -9.44 23.06
N THR A 246 14.16 -8.67 22.77
CA THR A 246 15.47 -8.79 23.42
C THR A 246 15.58 -8.08 24.78
N GLY A 247 14.51 -7.45 25.28
CA GLY A 247 14.51 -6.73 26.55
C GLY A 247 15.36 -5.44 26.57
N SER A 248 15.83 -4.98 25.41
CA SER A 248 16.68 -3.79 25.28
C SER A 248 15.81 -2.53 25.17
N GLU A 249 15.23 -2.09 26.29
CA GLU A 249 14.37 -0.90 26.35
C GLU A 249 15.11 0.39 26.77
N THR A 250 16.44 0.43 26.68
CA THR A 250 17.18 1.68 26.87
C THR A 250 16.85 2.65 25.74
N GLN A 251 16.19 3.75 26.11
CA GLN A 251 15.79 4.73 25.12
C GLN A 251 17.02 5.50 24.62
N PRO A 252 17.34 5.44 23.31
CA PRO A 252 18.54 6.09 22.79
C PRO A 252 18.41 7.60 22.98
N PRO A 253 19.47 8.33 23.35
CA PRO A 253 19.41 9.77 23.66
C PRO A 253 18.75 10.57 22.53
N PRO A 254 18.10 11.71 22.84
CA PRO A 254 17.39 12.48 21.82
C PRO A 254 18.38 12.95 20.76
N PRO A 255 18.05 12.78 19.47
CA PRO A 255 18.98 13.12 18.41
C PRO A 255 19.24 14.63 18.39
N ARG A 256 20.47 15.04 18.00
CA ARG A 256 20.91 16.45 18.05
C ARG A 256 19.95 17.41 17.33
N TRP A 257 19.37 16.98 16.22
CA TRP A 257 18.42 17.80 15.46
C TRP A 257 17.11 18.06 16.22
N LEU A 258 16.68 17.13 17.08
CA LEU A 258 15.47 17.29 17.89
C LEU A 258 15.74 18.27 19.02
N LYS A 259 16.91 18.15 19.67
CA LYS A 259 17.38 19.12 20.68
C LYS A 259 17.44 20.54 20.10
N ARG A 260 17.99 20.71 18.89
CA ARG A 260 18.02 22.02 18.22
C ARG A 260 16.64 22.55 17.85
N ALA A 261 15.71 21.65 17.51
CA ALA A 261 14.35 22.06 17.15
C ALA A 261 13.51 22.45 18.36
N LEU A 262 13.85 21.96 19.55
CA LEU A 262 13.16 22.20 20.82
C LEU A 262 14.21 22.36 21.95
N PRO A 263 14.94 23.49 21.99
CA PRO A 263 16.06 23.68 22.91
C PRO A 263 15.62 23.74 24.38
N ASP A 264 14.44 24.29 24.66
CA ASP A 264 13.97 24.57 26.03
C ASP A 264 12.97 23.54 26.57
N ARG A 265 12.83 22.39 25.90
CA ARG A 265 11.85 21.36 26.28
C ARG A 265 12.51 20.15 26.89
N ASP A 266 11.88 19.59 27.92
CA ASP A 266 12.28 18.28 28.42
C ASP A 266 11.92 17.19 27.40
N LEU A 267 12.95 16.57 26.84
CA LEU A 267 12.82 15.49 25.87
C LEU A 267 12.89 14.10 26.52
N SER A 268 12.98 14.00 27.85
CA SER A 268 13.07 12.73 28.60
C SER A 268 11.88 11.81 28.29
N GLN A 269 10.68 12.39 28.21
CA GLN A 269 9.41 11.67 27.99
C GLN A 269 9.02 11.51 26.51
N ARG A 270 9.92 11.79 25.57
CA ARG A 270 9.63 11.62 24.13
C ARG A 270 9.17 10.20 23.82
N VAL A 271 8.19 10.06 22.94
CA VAL A 271 7.69 8.76 22.49
C VAL A 271 7.89 8.65 20.97
N PRO A 272 8.58 7.61 20.46
CA PRO A 272 8.66 7.41 19.02
C PRO A 272 7.26 7.10 18.48
N ALA A 273 6.85 7.83 17.44
CA ALA A 273 5.51 7.70 16.86
C ALA A 273 5.54 7.93 15.34
N TYR A 274 4.47 7.57 14.66
CA TYR A 274 4.27 7.82 13.24
C TYR A 274 2.84 8.26 12.93
N ALA A 275 2.68 9.01 11.84
CA ALA A 275 1.39 9.47 11.35
C ALA A 275 1.22 9.07 9.88
N TYR A 276 0.07 8.53 9.51
CA TYR A 276 -0.29 8.32 8.11
C TYR A 276 -0.58 9.64 7.40
N ARG A 277 -1.22 10.58 8.08
CA ARG A 277 -1.49 11.93 7.60
C ARG A 277 -1.48 12.91 8.77
N MET A 278 -0.67 13.96 8.66
CA MET A 278 -0.63 15.03 9.67
C MET A 278 -0.48 16.39 8.97
N PRO A 279 -1.35 17.39 9.29
CA PRO A 279 -1.22 18.74 8.75
C PRO A 279 0.17 19.33 9.02
N ASN A 280 0.70 20.12 8.08
CA ASN A 280 2.02 20.78 8.14
C ASN A 280 3.25 19.84 8.17
N VAL A 281 3.05 18.54 8.38
CA VAL A 281 4.10 17.51 8.40
C VAL A 281 4.08 16.67 7.12
N GLY A 282 2.88 16.26 6.68
CA GLY A 282 2.63 15.54 5.43
C GLY A 282 2.15 14.09 5.64
N LEU A 283 2.32 13.27 4.59
CA LEU A 283 1.90 11.87 4.56
C LEU A 283 3.04 10.93 4.97
N PHE A 284 2.67 9.87 5.71
CA PHE A 284 3.51 8.73 6.10
C PHE A 284 4.83 9.17 6.74
N ARG A 285 4.76 9.74 7.94
CA ARG A 285 5.91 10.31 8.64
C ARG A 285 6.12 9.66 9.99
N SER A 286 7.34 9.22 10.24
CA SER A 286 7.82 8.79 11.56
C SER A 286 8.62 9.90 12.24
N GLY A 287 8.41 10.11 13.53
CA GLY A 287 9.06 11.15 14.31
C GLY A 287 8.95 10.89 15.81
N PHE A 288 8.94 11.98 16.58
CA PHE A 288 8.80 11.94 18.03
C PHE A 288 7.56 12.72 18.46
N LEU A 289 6.75 12.07 19.28
CA LEU A 289 5.66 12.66 20.04
C LEU A 289 6.22 13.17 21.37
N ILE A 290 5.83 14.40 21.73
CA ILE A 290 6.18 15.07 22.98
C ILE A 290 4.87 15.63 23.53
N ILE A 291 4.60 15.34 24.80
CA ILE A 291 3.47 15.86 25.55
C ILE A 291 4.09 16.52 26.78
N ASP A 292 3.87 17.81 26.94
CA ASP A 292 4.46 18.64 27.99
C ASP A 292 3.49 19.75 28.40
N GLU A 293 3.93 20.63 29.31
CA GLU A 293 3.17 21.79 29.77
C GLU A 293 2.79 22.77 28.65
N HIS A 294 3.48 22.72 27.52
CA HIS A 294 3.15 23.54 26.35
C HIS A 294 2.11 22.87 25.44
N GLY A 295 1.75 21.61 25.69
CA GLY A 295 0.75 20.85 24.93
C GLY A 295 1.35 19.66 24.17
N VAL A 296 0.79 19.36 23.00
CA VAL A 296 1.16 18.19 22.20
C VAL A 296 1.97 18.60 20.98
N SER A 297 3.14 18.00 20.80
CA SER A 297 4.01 18.23 19.64
C SER A 297 4.40 16.93 18.94
N PHE A 298 4.27 16.90 17.63
CA PHE A 298 4.84 15.85 16.77
C PHE A 298 5.91 16.44 15.87
N VAL A 299 7.15 15.98 16.02
CA VAL A 299 8.32 16.52 15.32
C VAL A 299 8.96 15.46 14.44
N VAL A 300 9.19 15.81 13.18
CA VAL A 300 9.72 14.92 12.14
C VAL A 300 10.92 15.57 11.47
N LYS A 301 11.98 14.79 11.28
CA LYS A 301 13.10 15.17 10.41
C LYS A 301 12.79 14.80 8.97
N GLY A 302 12.59 15.80 8.10
CA GLY A 302 12.63 15.62 6.65
C GLY A 302 14.07 15.59 6.13
N LEU A 303 14.23 15.43 4.81
CA LEU A 303 15.56 15.40 4.18
C LEU A 303 16.31 16.73 4.40
N LEU A 304 15.61 17.86 4.21
CA LEU A 304 16.21 19.21 4.23
C LEU A 304 15.77 20.08 5.42
N ARG A 305 14.62 19.78 6.05
CA ARG A 305 14.03 20.62 7.12
C ARG A 305 13.35 19.77 8.18
N VAL A 306 13.33 20.29 9.40
CA VAL A 306 12.49 19.76 10.48
C VAL A 306 11.07 20.29 10.28
N ARG A 307 10.09 19.39 10.36
CA ARG A 307 8.67 19.74 10.33
C ARG A 307 8.06 19.41 11.66
N ARG A 308 7.17 20.29 12.13
CA ARG A 308 6.50 20.16 13.42
C ARG A 308 5.01 20.40 13.25
N HIS A 309 4.26 19.59 13.97
CA HIS A 309 2.86 19.84 14.25
C HIS A 309 2.71 20.08 15.75
N HIS A 310 2.12 21.19 16.15
CA HIS A 310 1.93 21.54 17.55
C HIS A 310 0.49 21.95 17.80
N VAL A 311 -0.05 21.49 18.91
CA VAL A 311 -1.29 21.97 19.51
C VAL A 311 -0.94 22.46 20.90
N GLY A 312 -1.13 23.76 21.15
CA GLY A 312 -0.88 24.36 22.45
C GLY A 312 -1.87 23.85 23.50
N LEU A 313 -1.52 23.91 24.78
CA LEU A 313 -2.41 23.45 25.85
C LEU A 313 -3.74 24.22 25.88
N SER A 314 -3.72 25.53 25.60
CA SER A 314 -4.93 26.37 25.49
C SER A 314 -5.84 26.00 24.32
N GLU A 315 -5.28 25.38 23.27
CA GLU A 315 -6.04 24.91 22.11
C GLU A 315 -6.41 23.44 22.22
N LEU A 316 -5.74 22.67 23.08
CA LEU A 316 -5.95 21.25 23.23
C LEU A 316 -7.30 21.00 23.87
N GLN A 317 -8.14 20.20 23.23
CA GLN A 317 -9.49 19.89 23.73
C GLN A 317 -9.57 18.48 24.31
N ARG A 318 -8.89 17.52 23.69
CA ARG A 318 -8.87 16.13 24.17
C ARG A 318 -7.63 15.39 23.72
N ILE A 319 -7.22 14.41 24.52
CA ILE A 319 -6.28 13.36 24.16
C ILE A 319 -6.97 12.01 24.39
N GLY A 320 -6.96 11.14 23.39
CA GLY A 320 -7.45 9.77 23.49
C GLY A 320 -6.29 8.77 23.37
N LEU A 321 -6.19 7.80 24.27
CA LEU A 321 -5.36 6.62 24.07
C LEU A 321 -6.22 5.54 23.43
N VAL A 322 -5.70 4.95 22.35
CA VAL A 322 -6.32 3.87 21.59
C VAL A 322 -5.43 2.65 21.74
N GLU A 323 -6.02 1.58 22.23
CA GLU A 323 -5.34 0.30 22.39
C GLU A 323 -6.13 -0.80 21.69
N THR A 324 -5.45 -1.49 20.78
CA THR A 324 -5.96 -2.63 20.04
C THR A 324 -4.99 -3.80 20.18
N LEU A 325 -5.41 -5.00 19.78
CA LEU A 325 -4.52 -6.17 19.72
C LEU A 325 -3.29 -5.95 18.81
N THR A 326 -3.42 -5.08 17.80
CA THR A 326 -2.44 -4.94 16.73
C THR A 326 -1.62 -3.66 16.80
N TYR A 327 -2.15 -2.60 17.40
CA TYR A 327 -1.49 -1.29 17.47
C TYR A 327 -1.99 -0.46 18.63
N ARG A 328 -1.17 0.55 18.98
CA ARG A 328 -1.53 1.62 19.89
C ARG A 328 -1.45 2.96 19.19
N ALA A 329 -2.37 3.85 19.48
CA ALA A 329 -2.37 5.19 18.95
C ALA A 329 -2.78 6.21 20.01
N LEU A 330 -2.30 7.44 19.86
CA LEU A 330 -2.75 8.60 20.59
C LEU A 330 -3.55 9.47 19.62
N THR A 331 -4.81 9.72 19.92
CA THR A 331 -5.61 10.73 19.24
C THR A 331 -5.59 12.03 20.01
N PHE A 332 -5.70 13.15 19.31
CA PHE A 332 -5.86 14.45 19.95
C PHE A 332 -6.67 15.38 19.06
N ALA A 333 -7.48 16.23 19.67
CA ALA A 333 -8.22 17.28 18.98
C ALA A 333 -7.87 18.65 19.58
N GLY A 334 -7.83 19.66 18.72
CA GLY A 334 -7.63 21.04 19.13
C GLY A 334 -8.77 21.93 18.65
N ALA A 335 -8.91 23.11 19.25
CA ALA A 335 -10.07 24.00 19.09
C ALA A 335 -10.43 24.41 17.65
N SER A 336 -9.46 24.39 16.75
CA SER A 336 -9.62 24.81 15.35
C SER A 336 -9.61 23.66 14.34
N GLY A 337 -9.54 22.40 14.77
CA GLY A 337 -9.33 21.28 13.85
C GLY A 337 -9.94 19.96 14.29
N GLY A 338 -10.22 19.11 13.29
CA GLY A 338 -10.67 17.75 13.55
C GLY A 338 -9.62 16.87 14.24
N GLU A 339 -10.07 15.74 14.78
CA GLU A 339 -9.22 14.80 15.50
C GLU A 339 -8.07 14.28 14.62
N ARG A 340 -6.90 14.16 15.24
CA ARG A 340 -5.65 13.70 14.63
C ARG A 340 -5.19 12.45 15.35
N ALA A 341 -4.52 11.54 14.65
CA ALA A 341 -4.03 10.30 15.21
C ALA A 341 -2.52 10.14 14.99
N LEU A 342 -1.82 9.74 16.05
CA LEU A 342 -0.42 9.33 16.05
C LEU A 342 -0.34 7.89 16.51
N TYR A 343 0.27 7.04 15.70
CA TYR A 343 0.47 5.63 16.01
C TYR A 343 1.81 5.48 16.72
N LEU A 344 1.82 4.69 17.78
CA LEU A 344 3.00 4.48 18.60
C LEU A 344 3.77 3.26 18.06
N PHE A 345 5.10 3.35 18.04
CA PHE A 345 5.91 2.15 17.75
C PHE A 345 5.76 1.13 18.90
N PRO A 346 5.82 -0.18 18.61
CA PRO A 346 5.69 -1.20 19.65
C PRO A 346 6.73 -1.03 20.76
N GLY A 347 6.28 -1.19 22.00
CA GLY A 347 7.11 -1.18 23.21
C GLY A 347 6.42 -1.98 24.32
N THR A 348 6.98 -2.01 25.52
CA THR A 348 6.27 -2.58 26.67
C THR A 348 5.00 -1.78 26.98
N PRO A 349 3.88 -2.48 27.19
CA PRO A 349 2.62 -1.89 27.58
C PRO A 349 2.70 -0.86 28.70
N ALA A 350 3.35 -1.27 29.78
CA ALA A 350 3.48 -0.49 31.01
C ALA A 350 4.32 0.77 30.80
N ALA A 351 5.44 0.70 30.08
CA ALA A 351 6.29 1.88 29.88
C ALA A 351 5.60 2.95 29.02
N THR A 352 4.90 2.54 27.96
CA THR A 352 4.22 3.48 27.07
C THR A 352 3.04 4.15 27.77
N SER A 353 2.20 3.37 28.46
CA SER A 353 1.04 3.91 29.18
C SER A 353 1.46 4.80 30.35
N ARG A 354 2.48 4.40 31.13
CA ARG A 354 3.04 5.25 32.21
C ARG A 354 3.53 6.60 31.68
N ARG A 355 4.24 6.62 30.54
CA ARG A 355 4.74 7.87 29.95
C ARG A 355 3.61 8.79 29.51
N ILE A 356 2.55 8.25 28.91
CA ILE A 356 1.39 9.04 28.49
C ILE A 356 0.66 9.59 29.73
N ILE A 357 0.49 8.78 30.78
CA ILE A 357 -0.12 9.22 32.04
C ILE A 357 0.72 10.31 32.71
N GLN A 358 2.04 10.11 32.81
CA GLN A 358 2.96 11.10 33.39
C GLN A 358 2.95 12.40 32.60
N ALA A 359 2.94 12.31 31.26
CA ALA A 359 2.92 13.49 30.41
C ALA A 359 1.57 14.21 30.45
N ALA A 360 0.45 13.48 30.54
CA ALA A 360 -0.87 14.06 30.75
C ALA A 360 -0.97 14.76 32.12
N ALA A 361 -0.40 14.18 33.16
CA ALA A 361 -0.30 14.81 34.49
C ALA A 361 0.55 16.08 34.45
N ALA A 362 1.71 16.05 33.78
CA ALA A 362 2.54 17.24 33.57
C ALA A 362 1.80 18.35 32.80
N ALA A 363 0.94 17.97 31.87
CA ALA A 363 0.06 18.88 31.13
C ALA A 363 -1.23 19.25 31.89
N LYS A 364 -1.39 18.82 33.16
CA LYS A 364 -2.57 19.08 34.02
C LYS A 364 -3.90 18.62 33.40
N LEU A 365 -3.91 17.52 32.65
CA LEU A 365 -5.12 16.98 32.04
C LEU A 365 -5.85 16.02 32.98
N VAL A 366 -7.18 16.07 32.99
CA VAL A 366 -8.06 15.24 33.80
C VAL A 366 -8.54 14.05 32.99
N ARG A 367 -8.44 12.84 33.56
CA ARG A 367 -8.98 11.62 32.93
C ARG A 367 -10.49 11.54 33.14
N VAL A 368 -11.24 11.31 32.06
CA VAL A 368 -12.71 11.22 32.08
C VAL A 368 -13.18 9.88 31.54
N ARG A 369 -14.42 9.51 31.87
CA ARG A 369 -15.12 8.36 31.28
C ARG A 369 -15.27 8.58 29.77
N THR A 370 -14.97 7.56 28.96
CA THR A 370 -14.88 7.71 27.49
C THR A 370 -16.19 8.09 26.81
N GLY A 371 -17.34 7.73 27.39
CA GLY A 371 -18.67 8.11 26.89
C GLY A 371 -19.30 9.32 27.58
N SER A 372 -18.55 10.02 28.43
CA SER A 372 -19.05 11.18 29.19
C SER A 372 -19.35 12.38 28.29
N ALA A 373 -20.14 13.34 28.79
CA ALA A 373 -20.39 14.58 28.08
C ALA A 373 -19.08 15.36 27.85
N SER A 374 -18.18 15.41 28.84
CA SER A 374 -16.86 16.05 28.72
C SER A 374 -15.98 15.43 27.62
N ALA A 375 -16.10 14.12 27.38
CA ALA A 375 -15.38 13.45 26.29
C ALA A 375 -15.94 13.78 24.89
N ARG A 376 -17.25 14.09 24.80
CA ARG A 376 -18.00 14.38 23.57
C ARG A 376 -18.01 15.86 23.18
N PHE A 377 -18.18 16.74 24.18
CA PHE A 377 -18.62 18.13 24.08
C PHE A 377 -17.81 19.01 23.11
N HIS A 378 -16.57 18.63 22.81
CA HIS A 378 -15.66 19.48 22.03
C HIS A 378 -15.46 19.07 20.57
N ILE A 379 -16.04 17.96 20.09
CA ILE A 379 -15.97 17.58 18.66
C ILE A 379 -17.03 18.32 17.82
N GLU A 380 -18.18 18.64 18.41
CA GLU A 380 -19.35 19.17 17.69
C GLU A 380 -19.16 20.60 17.14
N GLY A 381 -18.19 21.36 17.69
CA GLY A 381 -17.99 22.77 17.37
C GLY A 381 -17.29 23.08 16.04
N VAL A 382 -16.64 22.10 15.40
CA VAL A 382 -15.69 22.37 14.30
C VAL A 382 -16.02 21.54 13.07
N GLN A 383 -16.66 22.18 12.08
CA GLN A 383 -16.97 21.67 10.72
C GLN A 383 -18.18 20.71 10.59
N ARG A 384 -19.40 21.29 10.57
CA ARG A 384 -20.70 20.61 10.32
C ARG A 384 -20.74 19.71 9.08
N LEU A 385 -19.86 19.91 8.09
CA LEU A 385 -19.81 19.09 6.87
C LEU A 385 -18.98 17.82 7.03
N ARG A 386 -18.02 17.78 7.96
CA ARG A 386 -17.13 16.63 8.17
C ARG A 386 -17.69 15.68 9.23
N TYR A 387 -18.21 16.22 10.31
CA TYR A 387 -18.81 15.45 11.41
C TYR A 387 -20.33 15.40 11.26
N LEU A 388 -20.87 14.19 11.16
CA LEU A 388 -22.31 13.97 11.15
C LEU A 388 -22.78 13.45 12.50
N PRO A 389 -24.01 13.76 12.93
CA PRO A 389 -24.61 13.14 14.11
C PRO A 389 -24.70 11.61 13.97
N ALA A 390 -24.55 10.88 15.06
CA ALA A 390 -24.66 9.42 15.10
C ALA A 390 -25.95 8.88 14.45
N ALA A 391 -27.06 9.61 14.58
CA ALA A 391 -28.36 9.27 13.96
C ALA A 391 -28.31 9.13 12.42
N ARG A 392 -27.33 9.75 11.75
CA ARG A 392 -27.16 9.65 10.29
C ARG A 392 -26.29 8.49 9.83
N LEU A 393 -25.75 7.69 10.75
CA LEU A 393 -24.89 6.55 10.40
C LEU A 393 -25.65 5.44 9.67
N GLY A 394 -26.95 5.31 9.94
CA GLY A 394 -27.79 4.23 9.42
C GLY A 394 -27.73 2.96 10.28
N ASP A 395 -28.45 1.92 9.87
CA ASP A 395 -28.51 0.65 10.59
C ASP A 395 -27.32 -0.26 10.22
N LEU A 396 -26.46 -0.54 11.20
CA LEU A 396 -25.31 -1.43 11.05
C LEU A 396 -25.72 -2.85 10.65
N ARG A 397 -26.91 -3.32 11.07
CA ARG A 397 -27.43 -4.65 10.70
C ARG A 397 -27.69 -4.73 9.21
N LEU A 398 -28.43 -3.76 8.69
CA LEU A 398 -28.76 -3.67 7.27
C LEU A 398 -27.48 -3.55 6.44
N GLN A 399 -26.55 -2.68 6.85
CA GLN A 399 -25.26 -2.51 6.18
C GLN A 399 -24.45 -3.82 6.15
N GLY A 400 -24.43 -4.56 7.26
CA GLY A 400 -23.78 -5.87 7.35
C GLY A 400 -24.42 -6.91 6.43
N LEU A 401 -25.75 -7.01 6.47
CA LEU A 401 -26.52 -7.93 5.63
C LEU A 401 -26.35 -7.64 4.14
N LEU A 402 -26.40 -6.37 3.74
CA LEU A 402 -26.19 -5.97 2.34
C LEU A 402 -24.78 -6.31 1.86
N THR A 403 -23.76 -6.07 2.68
CA THR A 403 -22.37 -6.38 2.32
C THR A 403 -22.16 -7.88 2.12
N VAL A 404 -22.60 -8.71 3.08
CA VAL A 404 -22.43 -10.16 3.02
C VAL A 404 -23.34 -10.78 1.96
N GLY A 405 -24.62 -10.40 1.94
CA GLY A 405 -25.61 -10.94 1.02
C GLY A 405 -25.27 -10.65 -0.44
N ALA A 406 -24.88 -9.42 -0.77
CA ALA A 406 -24.49 -9.10 -2.13
C ALA A 406 -23.18 -9.78 -2.56
N ALA A 407 -22.21 -9.94 -1.65
CA ALA A 407 -20.98 -10.68 -1.93
C ALA A 407 -21.27 -12.15 -2.25
N ILE A 408 -22.16 -12.79 -1.48
CA ILE A 408 -22.59 -14.18 -1.73
C ILE A 408 -23.36 -14.28 -3.05
N ILE A 409 -24.38 -13.45 -3.25
CA ILE A 409 -25.23 -13.50 -4.46
C ILE A 409 -24.38 -13.22 -5.70
N GLY A 410 -23.59 -12.14 -5.71
CA GLY A 410 -22.72 -11.80 -6.83
C GLY A 410 -21.67 -12.89 -7.09
N GLY A 411 -21.02 -13.38 -6.03
CA GLY A 411 -20.05 -14.46 -6.14
C GLY A 411 -20.65 -15.75 -6.70
N VAL A 412 -21.82 -16.18 -6.22
CA VAL A 412 -22.49 -17.40 -6.69
C VAL A 412 -22.97 -17.25 -8.13
N LEU A 413 -23.68 -16.16 -8.45
CA LEU A 413 -24.24 -15.93 -9.79
C LEU A 413 -23.17 -15.81 -10.88
N THR A 414 -21.95 -15.40 -10.53
CA THR A 414 -20.84 -15.24 -11.48
C THR A 414 -19.81 -16.36 -11.39
N GLY A 415 -20.07 -17.43 -10.63
CA GLY A 415 -19.09 -18.51 -10.41
C GLY A 415 -17.78 -18.02 -9.78
N GLY A 416 -17.83 -16.94 -9.00
CA GLY A 416 -16.69 -16.34 -8.31
C GLY A 416 -15.87 -15.34 -9.12
N VAL A 417 -16.24 -15.09 -10.39
CA VAL A 417 -15.57 -14.10 -11.25
C VAL A 417 -15.77 -12.69 -10.72
N TRP A 418 -16.94 -12.39 -10.16
CA TRP A 418 -17.25 -11.07 -9.62
C TRP A 418 -17.83 -11.18 -8.22
N VAL A 419 -17.16 -10.56 -7.25
CA VAL A 419 -17.65 -10.45 -5.87
C VAL A 419 -17.70 -8.97 -5.49
N PRO A 420 -18.88 -8.37 -5.32
CA PRO A 420 -18.99 -6.95 -4.99
C PRO A 420 -18.45 -6.67 -3.58
N ILE A 421 -17.69 -5.59 -3.44
CA ILE A 421 -17.05 -5.19 -2.19
C ILE A 421 -17.75 -3.97 -1.57
N GLY A 422 -18.14 -4.09 -0.30
CA GLY A 422 -18.60 -2.96 0.50
C GLY A 422 -19.98 -2.43 0.15
N VAL A 423 -20.90 -3.28 -0.32
CA VAL A 423 -22.27 -2.88 -0.72
C VAL A 423 -23.04 -2.20 0.42
N GLY A 424 -22.77 -2.56 1.68
CA GLY A 424 -23.35 -1.88 2.85
C GLY A 424 -23.04 -0.39 2.94
N TYR A 425 -22.00 0.11 2.25
CA TYR A 425 -21.73 1.56 2.21
C TYR A 425 -22.86 2.36 1.53
N LEU A 426 -23.68 1.75 0.67
CA LEU A 426 -24.82 2.40 0.01
C LEU A 426 -25.85 2.94 1.01
N THR A 427 -26.05 2.24 2.13
CA THR A 427 -26.98 2.61 3.21
C THR A 427 -26.25 3.29 4.38
N SER A 428 -25.08 3.85 4.12
CA SER A 428 -24.26 4.60 5.07
C SER A 428 -23.94 6.00 4.50
N PRO A 429 -23.45 6.95 5.30
CA PRO A 429 -23.00 8.24 4.78
C PRO A 429 -21.72 8.15 3.91
N PHE A 430 -21.06 6.98 3.84
CA PHE A 430 -19.77 6.79 3.17
C PHE A 430 -19.88 6.29 1.72
N LYS A 431 -20.84 6.79 0.94
CA LYS A 431 -21.13 6.32 -0.44
C LYS A 431 -19.91 6.29 -1.36
N GLY A 432 -18.97 7.21 -1.20
CA GLY A 432 -17.72 7.21 -1.99
C GLY A 432 -16.87 5.95 -1.79
N ARG A 433 -16.95 5.29 -0.63
CA ARG A 433 -16.23 4.03 -0.35
C ARG A 433 -16.83 2.86 -1.13
N PHE A 434 -18.12 2.90 -1.43
CA PHE A 434 -18.75 1.91 -2.31
C PHE A 434 -18.15 1.95 -3.71
N LEU A 435 -17.96 3.16 -4.27
CA LEU A 435 -17.35 3.30 -5.60
C LEU A 435 -15.93 2.71 -5.64
N VAL A 436 -15.13 2.94 -4.59
CA VAL A 436 -13.81 2.32 -4.46
C VAL A 436 -13.90 0.79 -4.39
N GLY A 437 -14.84 0.26 -3.59
CA GLY A 437 -15.11 -1.18 -3.52
C GLY A 437 -15.51 -1.78 -4.87
N LEU A 438 -16.35 -1.07 -5.64
CA LEU A 438 -16.78 -1.48 -6.97
C LEU A 438 -15.61 -1.54 -7.97
N LEU A 439 -14.73 -0.54 -7.96
CA LEU A 439 -13.52 -0.51 -8.78
C LEU A 439 -12.57 -1.68 -8.43
N LEU A 440 -12.39 -1.96 -7.13
CA LEU A 440 -11.61 -3.12 -6.68
C LEU A 440 -12.23 -4.44 -7.11
N SER A 441 -13.56 -4.54 -7.08
CA SER A 441 -14.29 -5.74 -7.55
C SER A 441 -14.05 -5.97 -9.05
N GLY A 442 -14.09 -4.89 -9.85
CA GLY A 442 -13.80 -4.96 -11.29
C GLY A 442 -12.36 -5.28 -11.62
N TYR A 443 -11.42 -4.76 -10.83
CA TYR A 443 -10.01 -5.15 -10.95
C TYR A 443 -9.79 -6.65 -10.72
N LEU A 444 -10.41 -7.22 -9.68
CA LEU A 444 -10.34 -8.64 -9.39
C LEU A 444 -11.01 -9.48 -10.50
N ALA A 445 -12.17 -9.05 -10.99
CA ALA A 445 -12.84 -9.75 -12.09
C ALA A 445 -12.02 -9.74 -13.39
N ALA A 446 -11.45 -8.60 -13.75
CA ALA A 446 -10.53 -8.50 -14.88
C ALA A 446 -9.34 -9.45 -14.72
N SER A 447 -8.79 -9.54 -13.50
CA SER A 447 -7.70 -10.46 -13.17
C SER A 447 -8.08 -11.93 -13.39
N VAL A 448 -9.31 -12.33 -13.05
CA VAL A 448 -9.82 -13.69 -13.33
C VAL A 448 -9.99 -13.92 -14.83
N LEU A 449 -10.57 -12.95 -15.55
CA LEU A 449 -10.80 -13.07 -17.00
C LEU A 449 -9.50 -13.12 -17.80
N PHE A 450 -8.55 -12.22 -17.53
CA PHE A 450 -7.24 -12.19 -18.21
C PHE A 450 -6.36 -13.41 -17.90
N SER A 451 -6.65 -14.14 -16.82
CA SER A 451 -5.97 -15.39 -16.49
C SER A 451 -6.72 -16.65 -16.92
N VAL A 452 -7.76 -16.51 -17.75
CA VAL A 452 -8.60 -17.63 -18.23
C VAL A 452 -9.13 -18.47 -17.06
N GLY A 453 -9.50 -17.80 -15.97
CA GLY A 453 -10.09 -18.42 -14.79
C GLY A 453 -9.11 -19.07 -13.82
N PHE A 454 -7.80 -19.19 -14.11
CA PHE A 454 -6.87 -19.95 -13.26
C PHE A 454 -6.78 -19.42 -11.81
N PHE A 455 -6.95 -18.11 -11.61
CA PHE A 455 -6.82 -17.46 -10.29
C PHE A 455 -8.15 -17.11 -9.61
N TRP A 456 -9.28 -17.65 -10.09
CA TRP A 456 -10.59 -17.41 -9.50
C TRP A 456 -10.68 -17.65 -7.97
N PRO A 457 -10.01 -18.65 -7.35
CA PRO A 457 -10.11 -18.86 -5.90
C PRO A 457 -9.41 -17.74 -5.11
N VAL A 458 -8.33 -17.18 -5.68
CA VAL A 458 -7.56 -16.09 -5.07
C VAL A 458 -8.37 -14.80 -5.08
N ALA A 459 -9.07 -14.52 -6.18
CA ALA A 459 -9.96 -13.36 -6.30
C ALA A 459 -11.09 -13.41 -5.26
N ILE A 460 -11.70 -14.57 -5.05
CA ILE A 460 -12.73 -14.78 -4.02
C ILE A 460 -12.17 -14.48 -2.62
N VAL A 461 -11.00 -15.03 -2.28
CA VAL A 461 -10.37 -14.80 -0.97
C VAL A 461 -10.09 -13.31 -0.75
N TYR A 462 -9.58 -12.61 -1.77
CA TYR A 462 -9.34 -11.17 -1.70
C TYR A 462 -10.61 -10.38 -1.48
N ALA A 463 -11.66 -10.66 -2.26
CA ALA A 463 -12.93 -9.98 -2.12
C ALA A 463 -13.58 -10.25 -0.75
N ALA A 464 -13.43 -11.45 -0.20
CA ALA A 464 -13.88 -11.79 1.14
C ALA A 464 -13.14 -10.97 2.22
N VAL A 465 -11.82 -10.85 2.12
CA VAL A 465 -11.00 -10.04 3.04
C VAL A 465 -11.35 -8.56 2.95
N LEU A 466 -11.53 -8.03 1.74
CA LEU A 466 -11.90 -6.63 1.54
C LEU A 466 -13.32 -6.33 2.06
N ASN A 467 -14.26 -7.28 1.92
CA ASN A 467 -15.57 -7.17 2.57
C ASN A 467 -15.47 -7.24 4.10
N ALA A 468 -14.59 -8.07 4.67
CA ALA A 468 -14.34 -8.08 6.11
C ALA A 468 -13.75 -6.74 6.60
N VAL A 469 -12.87 -6.11 5.82
CA VAL A 469 -12.35 -4.76 6.10
C VAL A 469 -13.47 -3.71 6.04
N ALA A 470 -14.35 -3.77 5.04
CA ALA A 470 -15.49 -2.86 4.92
C ALA A 470 -16.43 -2.98 6.13
N LEU A 471 -16.75 -4.21 6.56
CA LEU A 471 -17.55 -4.46 7.76
C LEU A 471 -16.87 -3.91 9.02
N ARG A 472 -15.55 -4.09 9.15
CA ARG A 472 -14.77 -3.55 10.28
C ARG A 472 -14.77 -2.03 10.31
N ASP A 473 -14.71 -1.37 9.16
CA ASP A 473 -14.82 0.08 9.06
C ASP A 473 -16.19 0.57 9.53
N LEU A 474 -17.27 -0.05 9.03
CA LEU A 474 -18.64 0.27 9.45
C LEU A 474 -18.86 0.07 10.96
N SER A 475 -18.37 -1.03 11.53
CA SER A 475 -18.51 -1.27 12.98
C SER A 475 -17.72 -0.30 13.84
N ARG A 476 -16.49 0.08 13.42
CA ARG A 476 -15.71 1.08 14.13
C ARG A 476 -16.35 2.46 14.08
N HIS A 477 -16.97 2.82 12.95
CA HIS A 477 -17.78 4.04 12.87
C HIS A 477 -18.97 4.01 13.81
N ALA A 478 -19.65 2.87 13.95
CA ALA A 478 -20.76 2.72 14.89
C ALA A 478 -20.33 2.84 16.36
N LEU A 479 -19.24 2.17 16.74
CA LEU A 479 -18.65 2.32 18.09
C LEU A 479 -18.23 3.75 18.37
N LYS A 480 -17.57 4.38 17.40
CA LYS A 480 -17.14 5.77 17.56
C LYS A 480 -18.33 6.72 17.67
N ALA A 481 -19.36 6.54 16.85
CA ALA A 481 -20.58 7.32 16.92
C ALA A 481 -21.28 7.19 18.28
N HIS A 482 -21.27 6.00 18.88
CA HIS A 482 -21.84 5.74 20.20
C HIS A 482 -21.07 6.47 21.32
N LEU A 483 -19.74 6.48 21.24
CA LEU A 483 -18.89 7.14 22.24
C LEU A 483 -18.82 8.65 22.06
N ASP A 484 -18.55 9.11 20.85
CA ASP A 484 -18.30 10.51 20.50
C ASP A 484 -19.60 11.28 20.14
N GLY A 485 -20.74 10.60 19.96
CA GLY A 485 -22.00 11.19 19.48
C GLY A 485 -21.99 11.59 18.00
N THR A 486 -20.83 11.53 17.34
CA THR A 486 -20.60 12.01 15.98
C THR A 486 -19.75 11.05 15.16
N VAL A 487 -19.83 11.19 13.84
CA VAL A 487 -19.14 10.37 12.84
C VAL A 487 -18.30 11.27 11.95
N ASP A 488 -16.99 11.03 11.89
CA ASP A 488 -16.10 11.70 10.93
C ASP A 488 -16.18 11.00 9.56
N THR A 489 -16.89 11.64 8.63
CA THR A 489 -17.13 11.14 7.26
C THR A 489 -15.84 10.90 6.47
N TRP A 490 -14.74 11.57 6.83
CA TRP A 490 -13.47 11.49 6.13
C TRP A 490 -12.53 10.42 6.71
N SER A 491 -12.85 9.88 7.88
CA SER A 491 -12.00 8.88 8.54
C SER A 491 -12.32 7.46 8.05
N PHE A 492 -11.28 6.70 7.69
CA PHE A 492 -11.39 5.27 7.37
C PHE A 492 -10.78 4.47 8.52
N LEU A 493 -11.50 3.45 9.00
CA LEU A 493 -11.18 2.64 10.18
C LEU A 493 -10.88 3.52 11.40
N PRO A 494 -11.85 4.33 11.88
CA PRO A 494 -11.58 5.33 12.89
C PRO A 494 -11.07 4.71 14.20
N ASN A 495 -10.19 5.45 14.87
CA ASN A 495 -9.65 5.04 16.15
C ASN A 495 -10.67 5.27 17.26
N VAL A 496 -10.90 4.24 18.08
CA VAL A 496 -11.81 4.26 19.23
C VAL A 496 -10.97 4.30 20.51
N PRO A 497 -10.99 5.40 21.28
CA PRO A 497 -10.15 5.54 22.47
C PRO A 497 -10.66 4.69 23.65
N CYS A 498 -9.74 4.00 24.34
CA CYS A 498 -9.98 3.33 25.62
C CYS A 498 -9.74 4.25 26.83
N ALA A 499 -9.06 5.37 26.66
CA ALA A 499 -8.91 6.34 27.74
C ALA A 499 -8.90 7.74 27.14
N VAL A 500 -9.53 8.69 27.82
CA VAL A 500 -9.65 10.07 27.37
C VAL A 500 -9.21 11.00 28.48
N TRP A 501 -8.40 11.99 28.12
CA TRP A 501 -7.99 13.10 28.97
C TRP A 501 -8.43 14.42 28.34
N VAL A 502 -8.94 15.31 29.18
CA VAL A 502 -9.43 16.64 28.79
C VAL A 502 -8.83 17.72 29.71
N PRO A 503 -8.75 18.99 29.28
CA PRO A 503 -8.24 20.07 30.13
C PRO A 503 -9.10 20.31 31.38
N SER A 504 -10.41 20.13 31.27
CA SER A 504 -11.37 20.27 32.37
C SER A 504 -12.50 19.26 32.21
N ALA A 505 -12.97 18.71 33.33
CA ALA A 505 -14.08 17.76 33.37
C ALA A 505 -15.30 18.40 34.04
N ALA A 506 -16.49 18.10 33.52
CA ALA A 506 -17.73 18.40 34.22
C ALA A 506 -17.86 17.54 35.50
N PRO A 507 -18.59 18.00 36.52
CA PRO A 507 -18.80 17.22 37.75
C PRO A 507 -19.38 15.84 37.45
N GLY A 508 -18.71 14.78 37.92
CA GLY A 508 -19.15 13.38 37.74
C GLY A 508 -18.71 12.72 36.43
N ASP A 509 -17.99 13.42 35.54
CA ASP A 509 -17.44 12.82 34.32
C ASP A 509 -16.06 12.19 34.52
N GLU A 510 -15.41 12.50 35.65
CA GLU A 510 -14.10 11.96 36.02
C GLU A 510 -14.09 10.43 36.05
N PHE A 511 -13.00 9.86 35.56
CA PHE A 511 -12.80 8.41 35.57
C PHE A 511 -12.54 7.89 36.99
N ARG A 512 -13.22 6.81 37.35
CA ARG A 512 -13.02 6.06 38.60
C ARG A 512 -12.53 4.65 38.27
N GLU A 513 -11.73 4.07 39.16
CA GLU A 513 -11.25 2.68 38.97
C GLU A 513 -12.38 1.64 38.96
N SER A 514 -13.54 1.98 39.51
CA SER A 514 -14.76 1.16 39.47
C SER A 514 -15.55 1.28 38.15
N ASP A 515 -15.19 2.20 37.26
CA ASP A 515 -15.84 2.32 35.96
C ASP A 515 -15.47 1.11 35.08
N PRO A 516 -16.41 0.58 34.29
CA PRO A 516 -16.13 -0.53 33.40
C PRO A 516 -15.09 -0.11 32.34
N ASP A 517 -14.17 -1.02 32.04
CA ASP A 517 -13.21 -0.80 30.97
C ASP A 517 -13.95 -0.55 29.65
N PRO A 518 -13.63 0.55 28.96
CA PRO A 518 -14.29 0.87 27.70
C PRO A 518 -13.89 -0.14 26.64
N VAL A 519 -14.89 -0.64 25.93
CA VAL A 519 -14.66 -1.65 24.91
C VAL A 519 -13.93 -1.05 23.73
N THR A 520 -12.68 -1.48 23.52
CA THR A 520 -11.95 -1.23 22.28
C THR A 520 -11.87 -2.49 21.44
N ASP A 521 -12.13 -2.31 20.14
CA ASP A 521 -11.71 -3.19 19.04
C ASP A 521 -11.84 -4.72 19.31
N GLY A 522 -13.05 -5.13 19.72
CA GLY A 522 -13.42 -6.54 19.91
C GLY A 522 -13.99 -7.20 18.65
N SER A 523 -14.28 -8.51 18.70
CA SER A 523 -14.94 -9.22 17.60
C SER A 523 -16.29 -8.58 17.22
N TRP A 524 -16.73 -8.75 15.96
CA TRP A 524 -18.03 -8.22 15.50
C TRP A 524 -19.20 -8.57 16.44
N ARG A 525 -19.18 -9.75 17.05
CA ARG A 525 -20.20 -10.18 18.03
C ARG A 525 -20.20 -9.34 19.30
N VAL A 526 -19.02 -8.94 19.79
CA VAL A 526 -18.88 -8.06 20.97
C VAL A 526 -19.40 -6.67 20.63
N VAL A 527 -19.01 -6.14 19.48
CA VAL A 527 -19.49 -4.82 18.99
C VAL A 527 -21.00 -4.82 18.81
N TRP A 528 -21.55 -5.86 18.19
CA TRP A 528 -22.99 -6.01 18.00
C TRP A 528 -23.74 -6.04 19.32
N ARG A 529 -23.31 -6.88 20.29
CA ARG A 529 -23.95 -6.97 21.61
C ARG A 529 -24.03 -5.62 22.31
N LEU A 530 -22.95 -4.84 22.25
CA LEU A 530 -22.86 -3.52 22.87
C LEU A 530 -23.77 -2.50 22.21
N LEU A 531 -23.87 -2.53 20.88
CA LEU A 531 -24.77 -1.63 20.14
C LEU A 531 -26.25 -2.05 20.27
N SER A 532 -26.52 -3.32 20.54
CA SER A 532 -27.88 -3.85 20.77
C SER A 532 -28.35 -3.75 22.23
N ALA A 533 -27.43 -3.56 23.18
CA ALA A 533 -27.78 -3.13 24.52
C ALA A 533 -28.24 -1.67 24.40
N ALA A 534 -29.54 -1.43 24.57
CA ALA A 534 -30.13 -0.10 24.45
C ALA A 534 -29.34 0.95 25.27
N PRO A 535 -29.29 2.23 24.84
CA PRO A 535 -28.84 3.28 25.75
C PRO A 535 -29.72 3.19 27.00
N ALA A 536 -29.11 3.01 28.16
CA ALA A 536 -29.80 3.27 29.41
C ALA A 536 -30.27 4.72 29.35
N THR A 537 -31.57 4.90 29.14
CA THR A 537 -32.28 6.19 29.21
C THR A 537 -32.12 6.78 30.58
#